data_AF-A0AB33JUN2-F1
#
_entry.id   AF-A0AB33JUN2-F1
#
_cell.length_a   1.000
_cell.length_b   1.000
_cell.length_c   1.000
_cell.angle_alpha   90.00
_cell.angle_beta   90.00
_cell.angle_gamma   90.00
#
_symmetry.space_group_name_H-M   'P 1'
#
loop_
_entity.id
_entity.type
_entity.pdbx_description
1 polymer ?
#
loop_
_entity_poly.entity_id
_entity_poly.type
_entity_poly.pdbx_seq_one_letter_code
_entity_poly.pdbx_strand_id
1 'polypeptide(L)'
;MLFAILTFAACSNSNTDDTITPDSKMDIGKNISFEVEFDDFGADEKPSDTRAAMRDTISQETVRLSNGLLAEITLREGHPSCGKLFAPTTRALSNDNYAMRAYQGSTFKGELRGTVSGGKFIPTTPTLNLAPGAYQFILYNTSRVSFSNDHLWVSRANALHALVGRTNVNITPTPSKQKVHFQMKHVGSQIFICMVANMRFSRIDATLTSVDGNSVPDLVVSHITGGGNTWAVNKNAAFTENITFAGNSSSPWANEYICGNDRYIPILPGTNGTKLKITFNGGTIYNTNLAQYNFTHIFRFPHGFVALPGHSYWIDVRLKPNIVYLMSDGSVGYYEHTTYGGGSKTPIALVLSESKKMAIALKDAPGNEFWRQWDTWCNTGATEQPYEWYFNDYNGWNYTWDPNYVKNWPTGTERRPRANFDEYTVYYPGISCYRAAGYFNPGVALTGRLAGAHFYLPTIGEWKHMASVFNFAPISGTPKRFIFGSYIPNYAFTQVGGTMPHGLYYTSTEVGSWSFGGSHGPTYNVSIAPDGTGLVHVMEFKSMGQNISGALVRPFIHY
;
A
#
# COMPACT_ATOMS: atom_id res chain seq x y z
N MET A 1 14.59 33.11 7.08
CA MET A 1 15.27 34.22 7.76
C MET A 1 14.39 35.45 7.65
N LEU A 2 13.62 35.73 8.71
CA LEU A 2 13.01 37.04 8.96
C LEU A 2 12.93 37.17 10.48
N PHE A 3 13.86 37.91 11.04
CA PHE A 3 13.96 38.21 12.46
C PHE A 3 12.91 39.28 12.79
N ALA A 4 11.87 38.92 13.53
CA ALA A 4 10.97 39.89 14.14
C ALA A 4 11.53 40.27 15.51
N ILE A 5 12.21 41.42 15.58
CA ILE A 5 12.71 42.02 16.80
C ILE A 5 11.51 42.65 17.53
N LEU A 6 11.05 42.03 18.62
CA LEU A 6 10.14 42.68 19.57
C LEU A 6 10.95 43.55 20.52
N THR A 7 10.77 44.86 20.42
CA THR A 7 11.24 45.85 21.38
C THR A 7 10.41 45.77 22.67
N PHE A 8 11.06 45.52 23.80
CA PHE A 8 10.44 45.66 25.13
C PHE A 8 10.29 47.14 25.50
N ALA A 9 9.04 47.59 25.66
CA ALA A 9 8.74 48.83 26.37
C ALA A 9 8.74 48.53 27.88
N ALA A 10 9.71 49.11 28.59
CA ALA A 10 9.75 49.12 30.04
C ALA A 10 8.75 50.16 30.57
N CYS A 11 7.78 49.72 31.37
CA CYS A 11 6.99 50.59 32.23
C CYS A 11 7.23 50.19 33.69
N SER A 12 7.95 51.06 34.40
CA SER A 12 8.19 51.06 35.83
C SER A 12 6.97 51.55 36.62
N ASN A 13 6.59 50.85 37.70
CA ASN A 13 6.47 51.40 39.07
C ASN A 13 5.67 50.46 39.99
N SER A 14 6.35 49.85 40.97
CA SER A 14 6.24 50.16 42.41
C SER A 14 7.00 49.10 43.21
N ASN A 15 7.99 49.58 43.96
CA ASN A 15 8.80 48.79 44.87
C ASN A 15 7.96 48.18 45.98
N THR A 16 7.92 46.85 46.01
CA THR A 16 8.15 46.10 47.24
C THR A 16 9.32 45.18 46.93
N ASP A 17 10.47 45.48 47.52
CA ASP A 17 11.61 44.57 47.54
C ASP A 17 11.20 43.33 48.33
N ASP A 18 10.57 42.36 47.67
CA ASP A 18 10.50 40.99 48.17
C ASP A 18 11.86 40.34 47.89
N THR A 19 12.92 40.87 48.50
CA THR A 19 14.22 40.21 48.51
C THR A 19 14.13 39.05 49.49
N ILE A 20 14.07 37.83 48.97
CA ILE A 20 14.21 36.62 49.79
C ILE A 20 15.69 36.53 50.14
N THR A 21 16.03 36.50 51.43
CA THR A 21 17.44 36.36 51.84
C THR A 21 18.00 35.02 51.34
N PRO A 22 19.30 34.92 50.99
CA PRO A 22 19.88 33.74 50.35
C PRO A 22 19.64 32.40 51.06
N ASP A 23 19.44 32.43 52.38
CA ASP A 23 19.19 31.25 53.24
C ASP A 23 17.72 31.01 53.60
N SER A 24 16.81 31.91 53.22
CA SER A 24 15.38 31.77 53.52
C SER A 24 14.68 30.90 52.47
N LYS A 25 13.85 29.97 52.93
CA LYS A 25 13.07 29.10 52.04
C LYS A 25 11.89 29.89 51.47
N MET A 26 11.72 29.86 50.15
CA MET A 26 10.60 30.45 49.42
C MET A 26 9.45 29.45 49.31
N ASP A 27 8.21 29.87 49.60
CA ASP A 27 7.02 29.07 49.33
C ASP A 27 6.71 29.07 47.83
N ILE A 28 7.14 27.99 47.17
CA ILE A 28 7.13 27.86 45.73
C ILE A 28 5.71 27.82 45.17
N GLY A 29 4.74 27.22 45.88
CA GLY A 29 3.37 27.14 45.39
C GLY A 29 2.66 28.50 45.31
N LYS A 30 3.20 29.54 45.94
CA LYS A 30 2.68 30.92 45.92
C LYS A 30 3.52 31.87 45.06
N ASN A 31 4.83 31.68 45.07
CA ASN A 31 5.77 32.63 44.47
C ASN A 31 6.24 32.22 43.07
N ILE A 32 6.02 30.96 42.66
CA ILE A 32 6.37 30.47 41.32
C ILE A 32 5.11 30.16 40.51
N SER A 33 5.03 30.71 39.30
CA SER A 33 4.01 30.34 38.33
C SER A 33 4.50 29.16 37.49
N PHE A 34 3.78 28.04 37.54
CA PHE A 34 4.07 26.84 36.77
C PHE A 34 3.28 26.85 35.46
N GLU A 35 3.93 27.25 34.37
CA GLU A 35 3.36 27.23 33.03
C GLU A 35 3.53 25.84 32.41
N VAL A 36 2.49 25.34 31.77
CA VAL A 36 2.41 23.97 31.26
C VAL A 36 1.95 23.99 29.81
N GLU A 37 2.78 23.46 28.94
CA GLU A 37 2.48 23.16 27.54
C GLU A 37 2.46 21.65 27.33
N PHE A 38 1.65 21.19 26.37
CA PHE A 38 1.50 19.78 26.03
C PHE A 38 1.96 19.55 24.61
N ASP A 39 2.91 18.64 24.45
CA ASP A 39 3.36 18.16 23.15
C ASP A 39 2.37 17.13 22.62
N ASP A 40 2.03 17.27 21.34
CA ASP A 40 1.33 16.23 20.60
C ASP A 40 2.30 15.07 20.31
N PHE A 41 1.75 13.90 19.96
CA PHE A 41 2.58 12.81 19.45
C PHE A 41 3.37 13.29 18.22
N GLY A 42 4.66 12.95 18.17
CA GLY A 42 5.56 13.31 17.08
C GLY A 42 6.14 14.73 17.15
N ALA A 43 5.96 15.45 18.26
CA ALA A 43 6.55 16.79 18.42
C ALA A 43 8.10 16.82 18.34
N ASP A 44 8.76 15.71 18.70
CA ASP A 44 10.22 15.54 18.63
C ASP A 44 10.71 14.96 17.29
N GLU A 45 9.79 14.63 16.38
CA GLU A 45 10.13 14.16 15.04
C GLU A 45 10.63 15.33 14.20
N LYS A 46 11.67 15.10 13.39
CA LYS A 46 12.15 16.16 12.48
C LYS A 46 11.05 16.49 11.48
N PRO A 47 10.66 17.76 11.29
CA PRO A 47 9.70 18.10 10.25
C PRO A 47 10.27 17.67 8.90
N SER A 48 9.52 16.82 8.19
CA SER A 48 9.78 16.48 6.79
C SER A 48 9.62 17.75 5.96
N ASP A 49 10.69 18.53 5.85
CA ASP A 49 10.81 19.55 4.82
C ASP A 49 10.79 18.86 3.46
N THR A 50 9.80 19.23 2.65
CA THR A 50 9.66 19.03 1.19
C THR A 50 9.13 17.68 0.66
N ARG A 51 8.37 17.81 -0.44
CA ARG A 51 7.63 16.79 -1.21
C ARG A 51 8.51 15.70 -1.86
N ALA A 52 9.34 15.00 -1.10
CA ALA A 52 10.07 13.84 -1.57
C ALA A 52 9.80 12.66 -0.63
N ALA A 53 8.76 11.88 -0.93
CA ALA A 53 8.28 10.70 -0.20
C ALA A 53 9.28 9.52 -0.07
N MET A 54 10.58 9.77 -0.32
CA MET A 54 11.64 8.77 -0.41
C MET A 54 12.64 8.83 0.76
N ARG A 55 12.53 9.80 1.69
CA ARG A 55 13.45 9.90 2.85
C ARG A 55 12.86 9.51 4.22
N ASP A 56 11.55 9.24 4.31
CA ASP A 56 10.87 8.87 5.59
C ASP A 56 10.52 7.38 5.70
N THR A 57 10.96 6.56 4.75
CA THR A 57 10.79 5.11 4.84
C THR A 57 11.80 4.57 5.85
N ILE A 58 11.33 4.23 7.06
CA ILE A 58 12.13 3.49 8.05
C ILE A 58 12.47 2.10 7.48
N SER A 59 11.53 1.52 6.73
CA SER A 59 11.53 0.08 6.46
C SER A 59 10.60 -0.25 5.29
N GLN A 60 11.01 -1.14 4.37
CA GLN A 60 10.12 -1.71 3.36
C GLN A 60 10.35 -3.22 3.19
N GLU A 61 9.27 -4.00 3.08
CA GLU A 61 9.30 -5.45 2.87
C GLU A 61 8.19 -5.86 1.88
N THR A 62 8.43 -6.88 1.07
CA THR A 62 7.39 -7.49 0.22
C THR A 62 7.18 -8.93 0.67
N VAL A 63 5.97 -9.24 1.11
CA VAL A 63 5.58 -10.56 1.61
C VAL A 63 4.58 -11.18 0.64
N ARG A 64 4.77 -12.46 0.34
CA ARG A 64 3.86 -13.22 -0.50
C ARG A 64 2.83 -13.96 0.35
N LEU A 65 1.56 -13.80 -0.02
CA LEU A 65 0.42 -14.44 0.63
C LEU A 65 0.04 -15.71 -0.16
N SER A 66 -0.48 -16.77 0.49
CA SER A 66 -0.88 -18.02 -0.21
C SER A 66 -1.91 -17.82 -1.31
N ASN A 67 -2.69 -16.76 -1.21
CA ASN A 67 -3.91 -16.55 -1.97
C ASN A 67 -3.64 -15.82 -3.30
N GLY A 68 -2.40 -15.89 -3.79
CA GLY A 68 -2.00 -15.22 -5.02
C GLY A 68 -1.91 -13.70 -4.87
N LEU A 69 -1.73 -13.19 -3.65
CA LEU A 69 -1.49 -11.77 -3.38
C LEU A 69 -0.05 -11.52 -2.90
N LEU A 70 0.41 -10.29 -3.10
CA LEU A 70 1.60 -9.72 -2.49
C LEU A 70 1.16 -8.60 -1.54
N ALA A 71 1.85 -8.48 -0.41
CA ALA A 71 1.75 -7.37 0.50
C ALA A 71 3.07 -6.60 0.50
N GLU A 72 3.07 -5.38 0.00
CA GLU A 72 4.16 -4.42 0.16
C GLU A 72 3.91 -3.61 1.42
N ILE A 73 4.87 -3.66 2.32
CA ILE A 73 4.78 -3.13 3.67
C ILE A 73 5.78 -1.98 3.76
N THR A 74 5.33 -0.80 4.18
CA THR A 74 6.22 0.35 4.39
C THR A 74 5.96 0.97 5.76
N LEU A 75 7.01 1.16 6.56
CA LEU A 75 6.95 1.87 7.84
C LEU A 75 7.50 3.27 7.69
N ARG A 76 6.82 4.22 8.31
CA ARG A 76 7.23 5.63 8.36
C ARG A 76 6.99 6.20 9.75
N GLU A 77 7.78 7.22 10.08
CA GLU A 77 7.62 8.03 11.30
C GLU A 77 6.66 9.20 11.03
N GLY A 78 5.78 9.48 11.99
CA GLY A 78 4.85 10.60 12.01
C GLY A 78 3.38 10.24 11.82
N HIS A 79 2.65 11.11 11.13
CA HIS A 79 1.22 10.97 10.92
C HIS A 79 0.84 10.43 9.53
N PRO A 80 -0.16 9.52 9.47
CA PRO A 80 -0.54 8.86 8.23
C PRO A 80 -0.99 9.85 7.15
N SER A 81 -0.56 9.62 5.91
CA SER A 81 -1.03 10.35 4.74
C SER A 81 -2.42 9.89 4.24
N CYS A 82 -2.93 8.77 4.76
CA CYS A 82 -4.21 8.18 4.37
C CYS A 82 -5.46 8.86 4.97
N GLY A 83 -5.31 10.00 5.66
CA GLY A 83 -6.38 10.62 6.44
C GLY A 83 -6.88 11.98 5.93
N LYS A 84 -8.03 11.99 5.24
CA LYS A 84 -9.05 13.05 5.39
C LYS A 84 -10.12 12.69 6.44
N LEU A 85 -10.06 11.48 7.02
CA LEU A 85 -11.09 10.91 7.89
C LEU A 85 -10.73 10.88 9.39
N PHE A 86 -9.47 11.14 9.74
CA PHE A 86 -9.09 11.42 11.12
C PHE A 86 -8.56 12.85 11.15
N ALA A 87 -9.45 13.79 11.47
CA ALA A 87 -8.99 15.08 11.95
C ALA A 87 -8.20 14.82 13.24
N PRO A 88 -7.01 15.42 13.43
CA PRO A 88 -6.31 15.35 14.70
C PRO A 88 -7.30 15.79 15.79
N THR A 89 -7.47 14.94 16.80
CA THR A 89 -8.35 15.21 17.94
C THR A 89 -7.97 16.59 18.48
N THR A 90 -8.89 17.55 18.42
CA THR A 90 -8.64 18.90 18.93
C THR A 90 -8.27 18.80 20.41
N ARG A 91 -7.20 19.52 20.79
CA ARG A 91 -6.62 19.56 22.14
C ARG A 91 -7.67 19.82 23.21
N ALA A 92 -8.26 18.76 23.75
CA ALA A 92 -8.98 18.83 25.00
C ALA A 92 -7.95 18.54 26.11
N LEU A 93 -7.63 19.56 26.91
CA LEU A 93 -6.92 19.36 28.17
C LEU A 93 -7.74 18.35 28.98
N SER A 94 -7.22 17.13 29.16
CA SER A 94 -7.91 16.17 30.02
C SER A 94 -7.93 16.71 31.44
N ASN A 95 -9.11 16.87 32.03
CA ASN A 95 -9.25 17.14 33.46
C ASN A 95 -8.60 15.98 34.23
N ASP A 96 -7.39 16.21 34.73
CA ASP A 96 -6.58 15.20 35.40
C ASP A 96 -5.93 15.81 36.65
N ASN A 97 -5.57 14.94 37.59
CA ASN A 97 -4.81 15.30 38.77
C ASN A 97 -3.32 15.11 38.50
N TYR A 98 -2.52 16.09 38.88
CA TYR A 98 -1.08 16.11 38.65
C TYR A 98 -0.32 16.11 39.96
N ALA A 99 0.86 15.51 39.94
CA ALA A 99 1.85 15.61 40.99
C ALA A 99 3.13 16.23 40.41
N MET A 100 3.66 17.21 41.12
CA MET A 100 4.90 17.89 40.80
C MET A 100 5.91 17.62 41.91
N ARG A 101 7.04 17.00 41.57
CA ARG A 101 8.11 16.69 42.52
C ARG A 101 9.33 17.54 42.26
N ALA A 102 9.97 18.01 43.33
CA ALA A 102 11.19 18.80 43.28
C ALA A 102 12.37 18.00 43.82
N TYR A 103 13.48 18.00 43.09
CA TYR A 103 14.74 17.35 43.44
C TYR A 103 15.89 18.34 43.33
N GLN A 104 16.87 18.23 44.23
CA GLN A 104 18.16 18.93 44.13
C GLN A 104 19.25 17.86 44.04
N GLY A 105 19.88 17.73 42.87
CA GLY A 105 20.63 16.52 42.53
C GLY A 105 19.70 15.29 42.60
N SER A 106 20.10 14.27 43.36
CA SER A 106 19.29 13.08 43.64
C SER A 106 18.41 13.19 44.89
N THR A 107 18.48 14.31 45.63
CA THR A 107 17.75 14.46 46.90
C THR A 107 16.35 15.01 46.67
N PHE A 108 15.33 14.27 47.10
CA PHE A 108 13.95 14.72 47.10
C PHE A 108 13.73 15.89 48.06
N LYS A 109 13.03 16.93 47.61
CA LYS A 109 12.79 18.16 48.38
C LYS A 109 11.32 18.41 48.71
N GLY A 110 10.40 17.80 47.96
CA GLY A 110 8.98 17.80 48.25
C GLY A 110 8.10 17.59 47.02
N GLU A 111 6.81 17.45 47.26
CA GLU A 111 5.78 17.20 46.25
C GLU A 111 4.64 18.22 46.42
N LEU A 112 4.14 18.72 45.30
CA LEU A 112 2.89 19.45 45.20
C LEU A 112 1.89 18.61 44.38
N ARG A 113 0.62 18.63 44.79
CA ARG A 113 -0.49 18.03 44.03
C ARG A 113 -1.42 19.13 43.57
N GLY A 114 -2.07 18.93 42.43
CA GLY A 114 -2.93 19.94 41.84
C GLY A 114 -3.53 19.54 40.50
N THR A 115 -4.07 20.53 39.79
CA THR A 115 -4.68 20.36 38.46
C THR A 115 -4.04 21.31 37.47
N VAL A 116 -4.05 20.98 36.18
CA VAL A 116 -3.67 21.93 35.13
C VAL A 116 -4.91 22.60 34.55
N SER A 117 -4.96 23.92 34.58
CA SER A 117 -6.04 24.73 34.00
C SER A 117 -5.48 26.00 33.38
N GLY A 118 -5.97 26.37 32.18
CA GLY A 118 -5.49 27.55 31.46
C GLY A 118 -3.99 27.55 31.17
N GLY A 119 -3.40 26.36 30.92
CA GLY A 119 -1.95 26.21 30.68
C GLY A 119 -1.09 26.42 31.93
N LYS A 120 -1.66 26.27 33.13
CA LYS A 120 -0.94 26.43 34.40
C LYS A 120 -1.23 25.29 35.35
N PHE A 121 -0.21 24.80 36.04
CA PHE A 121 -0.39 23.90 37.17
C PHE A 121 -0.79 24.70 38.42
N ILE A 122 -1.94 24.35 39.00
CA ILE A 122 -2.54 25.00 40.17
C ILE A 122 -2.47 24.01 41.33
N PRO A 123 -1.56 24.22 42.31
CA PRO A 123 -1.45 23.35 43.48
C PRO A 123 -2.71 23.42 44.35
N THR A 124 -3.24 22.27 44.76
CA THR A 124 -4.34 22.18 45.75
C THR A 124 -3.85 22.41 47.18
N THR A 125 -2.59 22.05 47.47
CA THR A 125 -1.92 22.30 48.75
C THR A 125 -0.64 23.08 48.50
N PRO A 126 -0.62 24.41 48.70
CA PRO A 126 0.41 25.26 48.11
C PRO A 126 1.75 25.28 48.84
N THR A 127 1.95 24.55 49.93
CA THR A 127 3.15 24.74 50.77
C THR A 127 4.30 23.81 50.36
N LEU A 128 5.24 24.33 49.57
CA LEU A 128 6.54 23.70 49.32
C LEU A 128 7.63 24.77 49.44
N ASN A 129 8.43 24.67 50.50
CA ASN A 129 9.44 25.66 50.83
C ASN A 129 10.83 25.21 50.34
N LEU A 130 11.36 25.84 49.28
CA LEU A 130 12.72 25.56 48.78
C LEU A 130 13.62 26.79 48.94
N ALA A 131 14.89 26.57 49.29
CA ALA A 131 15.90 27.63 49.27
C ALA A 131 16.32 27.94 47.82
N PRO A 132 16.92 29.11 47.53
CA PRO A 132 17.55 29.37 46.24
C PRO A 132 18.53 28.26 45.83
N GLY A 133 18.55 27.92 44.55
CA GLY A 133 19.43 26.87 44.02
C GLY A 133 18.89 26.17 42.78
N ALA A 134 19.68 25.23 42.24
CA ALA A 134 19.32 24.43 41.08
C ALA A 134 18.43 23.24 41.46
N TYR A 135 17.27 23.14 40.83
CA TYR A 135 16.29 22.07 41.04
C TYR A 135 15.88 21.42 39.72
N GLN A 136 15.63 20.12 39.79
CA GLN A 136 14.86 19.40 38.77
C GLN A 136 13.42 19.27 39.26
N PHE A 137 12.48 19.80 38.47
CA PHE A 137 11.06 19.60 38.68
C PHE A 137 10.50 18.58 37.69
N ILE A 138 9.59 17.75 38.18
CA ILE A 138 8.99 16.66 37.41
C ILE A 138 7.49 16.68 37.66
N LEU A 139 6.73 16.95 36.60
CA LEU A 139 5.29 17.03 36.60
C LEU A 139 4.73 15.84 35.82
N TYR A 140 3.75 15.14 36.39
CA TYR A 140 3.10 14.01 35.72
C TYR A 140 1.63 13.89 36.12
N ASN A 141 0.82 13.34 35.23
CA ASN A 141 -0.59 13.08 35.51
C ASN A 141 -0.79 11.77 36.27
N THR A 142 -1.30 11.88 37.49
CA THR A 142 -1.37 10.80 38.48
C THR A 142 -2.41 9.73 38.16
N SER A 143 -3.39 10.01 37.30
CA SER A 143 -4.33 8.97 36.86
C SER A 143 -3.71 7.97 35.87
N ARG A 144 -2.59 8.33 35.23
CA ARG A 144 -1.95 7.54 34.16
C ARG A 144 -0.54 7.09 34.48
N VAL A 145 0.18 7.87 35.27
CA VAL A 145 1.57 7.61 35.67
C VAL A 145 1.59 7.27 37.16
N SER A 146 2.09 6.06 37.47
CA SER A 146 2.29 5.63 38.85
C SER A 146 3.69 5.99 39.32
N PHE A 147 3.83 6.39 40.57
CA PHE A 147 5.12 6.65 41.18
C PHE A 147 5.37 5.68 42.34
N SER A 148 6.51 5.01 42.34
CA SER A 148 6.97 4.21 43.47
C SER A 148 8.49 4.04 43.41
N ASN A 149 9.15 4.00 44.58
CA ASN A 149 10.59 3.77 44.71
C ASN A 149 11.46 4.67 43.82
N ASP A 150 11.16 5.97 43.73
CA ASP A 150 11.86 6.93 42.85
C ASP A 150 11.80 6.60 41.34
N HIS A 151 10.79 5.83 40.94
CA HIS A 151 10.51 5.52 39.55
C HIS A 151 9.08 5.93 39.16
N LEU A 152 8.96 6.38 37.91
CA LEU A 152 7.70 6.54 37.22
C LEU A 152 7.41 5.29 36.40
N TRP A 153 6.16 4.84 36.45
CA TRP A 153 5.70 3.59 35.85
C TRP A 153 4.50 3.89 34.96
N VAL A 154 4.52 3.36 33.74
CA VAL A 154 3.43 3.51 32.76
C VAL A 154 3.12 2.18 32.13
N SER A 155 1.89 1.71 32.31
CA SER A 155 1.36 0.52 31.62
C SER A 155 0.84 0.87 30.23
N ARG A 156 0.78 -0.11 29.34
CA ARG A 156 0.31 0.07 27.95
C ARG A 156 -1.13 0.60 27.88
N ALA A 157 -1.99 0.25 28.83
CA ALA A 157 -3.35 0.80 28.94
C ALA A 157 -3.40 2.34 29.10
N ASN A 158 -2.30 2.96 29.52
CA ASN A 158 -2.17 4.40 29.70
C ASN A 158 -1.28 5.06 28.64
N ALA A 159 -0.82 4.31 27.61
CA ALA A 159 0.16 4.78 26.63
C ALA A 159 -0.26 6.09 25.92
N LEU A 160 -1.54 6.22 25.54
CA LEU A 160 -2.03 7.41 24.82
C LEU A 160 -2.18 8.66 25.70
N HIS A 161 -2.12 8.52 27.03
CA HIS A 161 -2.53 9.58 27.95
C HIS A 161 -1.52 9.87 29.06
N ALA A 162 -0.52 9.01 29.26
CA ALA A 162 0.55 9.25 30.22
C ALA A 162 1.43 10.41 29.75
N LEU A 163 1.51 11.45 30.57
CA LEU A 163 2.21 12.70 30.29
C LEU A 163 3.22 12.98 31.39
N VAL A 164 4.45 13.28 31.00
CA VAL A 164 5.52 13.64 31.93
C VAL A 164 6.29 14.84 31.38
N GLY A 165 6.43 15.88 32.20
CA GLY A 165 7.29 17.03 31.96
C GLY A 165 8.45 17.04 32.95
N ARG A 166 9.66 17.28 32.45
CA ARG A 166 10.87 17.42 33.28
C ARG A 166 11.53 18.75 32.94
N THR A 167 11.85 19.55 33.94
CA THR A 167 12.48 20.85 33.74
C THR A 167 13.53 21.11 34.81
N ASN A 168 14.69 21.64 34.39
CA ASN A 168 15.76 22.03 35.29
C ASN A 168 15.72 23.55 35.42
N VAL A 169 15.56 24.05 36.64
CA VAL A 169 15.44 25.48 36.91
C VAL A 169 16.34 25.87 38.07
N ASN A 170 17.05 26.98 37.90
CA ASN A 170 17.78 27.62 38.99
C ASN A 170 16.89 28.68 39.63
N ILE A 171 16.44 28.42 40.85
CA ILE A 171 15.60 29.34 41.62
C ILE A 171 16.49 30.40 42.25
N THR A 172 16.28 31.66 41.89
CA THR A 172 17.07 32.78 42.41
C THR A 172 16.39 33.46 43.60
N PRO A 173 17.13 34.21 44.44
CA PRO A 173 16.52 35.04 45.49
C PRO A 173 15.66 36.18 44.92
N THR A 174 16.00 36.67 43.72
CA THR A 174 15.35 37.79 43.04
C THR A 174 15.26 37.50 41.53
N PRO A 175 14.14 37.81 40.85
CA PRO A 175 12.88 38.34 41.38
C PRO A 175 12.13 37.31 42.26
N SER A 176 11.33 37.81 43.22
CA SER A 176 10.53 36.96 44.12
C SER A 176 9.49 36.12 43.38
N LYS A 177 8.96 36.64 42.26
CA LYS A 177 8.06 35.93 41.36
C LYS A 177 8.83 35.38 40.18
N GLN A 178 8.87 34.05 40.08
CA GLN A 178 9.55 33.33 39.01
C GLN A 178 8.56 32.47 38.21
N LYS A 179 8.99 32.05 37.02
CA LYS A 179 8.23 31.16 36.15
C LYS A 179 9.00 29.88 35.92
N VAL A 180 8.27 28.77 35.94
CA VAL A 180 8.80 27.45 35.59
C VAL A 180 7.94 26.92 34.45
N HIS A 181 8.59 26.62 33.33
CA HIS A 181 7.92 26.07 32.15
C HIS A 181 8.08 24.56 32.12
N PHE A 182 6.96 23.85 31.99
CA PHE A 182 6.91 22.43 31.69
C PHE A 182 6.46 22.21 30.25
N GLN A 183 7.22 21.39 29.54
CA GLN A 183 6.79 20.76 28.31
C GLN A 183 6.39 19.32 28.65
N MET A 184 5.09 19.04 28.65
CA MET A 184 4.52 17.73 28.96
C MET A 184 4.57 16.86 27.72
N LYS A 185 5.31 15.75 27.80
CA LYS A 185 5.48 14.82 26.68
C LYS A 185 4.74 13.52 26.93
N HIS A 186 4.21 12.92 25.86
CA HIS A 186 3.66 11.58 25.90
C HIS A 186 4.76 10.55 26.25
N VAL A 187 4.40 9.59 27.11
CA VAL A 187 5.28 8.46 27.45
C VAL A 187 5.11 7.32 26.44
N GLY A 188 3.87 6.98 26.09
CA GLY A 188 3.59 5.98 25.07
C GLY A 188 3.92 6.47 23.67
N SER A 189 3.71 5.59 22.70
CA SER A 189 3.78 5.88 21.27
C SER A 189 2.52 5.33 20.61
N GLN A 190 2.28 5.69 19.35
CA GLN A 190 1.10 5.22 18.64
C GLN A 190 1.42 4.72 17.23
N ILE A 191 0.67 3.73 16.78
CA ILE A 191 0.72 3.21 15.40
C ILE A 191 -0.62 3.48 14.72
N PHE A 192 -0.56 3.90 13.46
CA PHE A 192 -1.69 3.91 12.55
C PHE A 192 -1.39 3.04 11.32
N ILE A 193 -2.40 2.41 10.74
CA ILE A 193 -2.22 1.50 9.60
C ILE A 193 -3.08 1.98 8.44
N CYS A 194 -2.48 2.09 7.26
CA CYS A 194 -3.13 2.45 6.02
C CYS A 194 -3.14 1.23 5.10
N MET A 195 -4.32 0.77 4.68
CA MET A 195 -4.46 -0.23 3.63
C MET A 195 -4.49 0.44 2.27
N VAL A 196 -3.67 -0.05 1.35
CA VAL A 196 -3.53 0.47 -0.02
C VAL A 196 -3.80 -0.66 -1.00
N ALA A 197 -4.51 -0.36 -2.09
CA ALA A 197 -4.72 -1.31 -3.18
C ALA A 197 -4.94 -0.59 -4.50
N ASN A 198 -4.79 -1.30 -5.62
CA ASN A 198 -5.05 -0.80 -6.98
C ASN A 198 -6.43 -1.23 -7.51
N MET A 199 -7.31 -1.64 -6.61
CA MET A 199 -8.72 -1.93 -6.85
C MET A 199 -9.53 -1.51 -5.63
N ARG A 200 -10.77 -1.09 -5.86
CA ARG A 200 -11.71 -0.77 -4.78
C ARG A 200 -11.92 -2.00 -3.89
N PHE A 201 -11.90 -1.77 -2.58
CA PHE A 201 -12.21 -2.78 -1.58
C PHE A 201 -13.24 -2.25 -0.59
N SER A 202 -14.08 -3.17 -0.11
CA SER A 202 -15.03 -2.93 0.97
C SER A 202 -14.33 -3.00 2.33
N ARG A 203 -15.11 -3.12 3.40
CA ARG A 203 -14.58 -3.36 4.75
C ARG A 203 -13.61 -4.56 4.78
N ILE A 204 -12.47 -4.36 5.43
CA ILE A 204 -11.49 -5.39 5.77
C ILE A 204 -11.31 -5.36 7.30
N ASP A 205 -11.44 -6.51 7.93
CA ASP A 205 -11.24 -6.68 9.37
C ASP A 205 -9.92 -7.41 9.60
N ALA A 206 -9.15 -6.99 10.60
CA ALA A 206 -7.86 -7.57 10.95
C ALA A 206 -7.61 -7.55 12.46
N THR A 207 -6.62 -8.30 12.91
CA THR A 207 -6.07 -8.21 14.28
C THR A 207 -4.56 -8.00 14.20
N LEU A 208 -4.06 -6.98 14.88
CA LEU A 208 -2.63 -6.81 15.17
C LEU A 208 -2.32 -7.51 16.48
N THR A 209 -1.34 -8.41 16.47
CA THR A 209 -1.01 -9.30 17.58
C THR A 209 0.49 -9.33 17.83
N SER A 210 0.92 -9.76 19.01
CA SER A 210 2.31 -10.15 19.25
C SER A 210 2.62 -11.51 18.64
N VAL A 211 3.89 -11.75 18.32
CA VAL A 211 4.37 -13.05 17.80
C VAL A 211 4.31 -14.18 18.83
N ASP A 212 4.38 -13.83 20.11
CA ASP A 212 4.25 -14.73 21.25
C ASP A 212 3.72 -13.95 22.47
N GLY A 213 3.51 -14.65 23.59
CA GLY A 213 2.92 -14.10 24.80
C GLY A 213 3.79 -13.13 25.61
N ASN A 214 5.05 -12.87 25.22
CA ASN A 214 6.00 -12.08 26.03
C ASN A 214 6.88 -11.14 25.19
N SER A 215 6.39 -10.68 24.04
CA SER A 215 7.22 -9.97 23.07
C SER A 215 6.98 -8.47 22.94
N VAL A 216 5.89 -7.93 23.51
CA VAL A 216 5.55 -6.50 23.38
C VAL A 216 5.53 -5.83 24.77
N PRO A 217 6.16 -4.66 24.96
CA PRO A 217 6.14 -3.94 26.22
C PRO A 217 4.72 -3.66 26.74
N ASP A 218 4.48 -4.05 27.98
CA ASP A 218 3.22 -3.87 28.73
C ASP A 218 3.40 -2.89 29.90
N LEU A 219 4.64 -2.73 30.37
CA LEU A 219 5.04 -1.80 31.42
C LEU A 219 6.42 -1.21 31.12
N VAL A 220 6.52 0.11 31.15
CA VAL A 220 7.79 0.85 31.09
C VAL A 220 8.04 1.61 32.37
N VAL A 221 9.32 1.83 32.65
CA VAL A 221 9.81 2.49 33.86
C VAL A 221 10.83 3.56 33.51
N SER A 222 10.80 4.67 34.22
CA SER A 222 11.79 5.73 34.12
C SER A 222 12.20 6.19 35.51
N HIS A 223 13.50 6.28 35.75
CA HIS A 223 14.01 6.84 37.01
C HIS A 223 13.64 8.32 37.10
N ILE A 224 13.32 8.79 38.31
CA ILE A 224 12.88 10.17 38.50
C ILE A 224 14.04 11.15 38.32
N THR A 225 15.24 10.83 38.81
CA THR A 225 16.43 11.65 38.58
C THR A 225 17.17 11.17 37.33
N GLY A 226 17.14 11.97 36.27
CA GLY A 226 17.75 11.70 34.98
C GLY A 226 17.36 12.79 33.98
N GLY A 227 18.28 13.20 33.10
CA GLY A 227 17.97 14.10 32.01
C GLY A 227 17.29 13.34 30.86
N GLY A 228 16.14 13.81 30.38
CA GLY A 228 15.50 13.29 29.16
C GLY A 228 14.22 12.45 29.38
N ASN A 229 13.54 12.14 28.27
CA ASN A 229 12.34 11.32 28.22
C ASN A 229 12.70 9.83 28.03
N THR A 230 13.58 9.28 28.87
CA THR A 230 14.09 7.90 28.69
C THR A 230 13.27 6.90 29.48
N TRP A 231 12.81 5.83 28.82
CA TRP A 231 11.97 4.78 29.40
C TRP A 231 12.54 3.41 29.08
N ALA A 232 12.72 2.58 30.11
CA ALA A 232 13.15 1.20 29.98
C ALA A 232 11.95 0.25 30.02
N VAL A 233 12.01 -0.83 29.23
CA VAL A 233 11.02 -1.91 29.27
C VAL A 233 11.20 -2.69 30.58
N ASN A 234 10.15 -2.72 31.39
CA ASN A 234 10.16 -3.50 32.64
C ASN A 234 9.49 -4.86 32.46
N LYS A 235 8.39 -4.90 31.71
CA LYS A 235 7.61 -6.12 31.48
C LYS A 235 7.08 -6.16 30.05
N ASN A 236 7.22 -7.31 29.41
CA ASN A 236 6.52 -7.63 28.17
C ASN A 236 5.31 -8.53 28.44
N ALA A 237 4.35 -8.50 27.54
CA ALA A 237 3.18 -9.39 27.55
C ALA A 237 2.68 -9.64 26.13
N ALA A 238 1.62 -10.46 26.04
CA ALA A 238 0.84 -10.63 24.83
C ALA A 238 0.22 -9.29 24.41
N PHE A 239 -0.02 -9.14 23.12
CA PHE A 239 -0.64 -7.97 22.52
C PHE A 239 -1.67 -8.43 21.50
N THR A 240 -2.86 -7.81 21.51
CA THR A 240 -3.95 -8.06 20.58
C THR A 240 -4.77 -6.80 20.46
N GLU A 241 -4.96 -6.34 19.23
CA GLU A 241 -5.80 -5.20 18.89
C GLU A 241 -6.61 -5.54 17.63
N ASN A 242 -7.94 -5.44 17.73
CA ASN A 242 -8.81 -5.59 16.57
C ASN A 242 -8.84 -4.27 15.79
N ILE A 243 -8.72 -4.37 14.48
CA ILE A 243 -8.53 -3.25 13.56
C ILE A 243 -9.56 -3.39 12.44
N THR A 244 -10.23 -2.29 12.12
CA THR A 244 -11.16 -2.25 10.98
C THR A 244 -10.71 -1.20 9.98
N PHE A 245 -10.61 -1.60 8.71
CA PHE A 245 -10.55 -0.69 7.59
C PHE A 245 -11.95 -0.61 7.00
N ALA A 246 -12.58 0.57 7.07
CA ALA A 246 -13.97 0.74 6.60
C ALA A 246 -14.15 0.46 5.09
N GLY A 247 -13.05 0.39 4.35
CA GLY A 247 -13.03 0.35 2.89
C GLY A 247 -13.03 1.75 2.31
N ASN A 248 -12.91 1.84 0.98
CA ASN A 248 -12.96 3.11 0.29
C ASN A 248 -14.15 3.13 -0.70
N SER A 249 -15.02 4.13 -0.57
CA SER A 249 -16.15 4.39 -1.46
C SER A 249 -15.86 5.50 -2.48
N SER A 250 -14.61 5.89 -2.66
CA SER A 250 -14.16 6.83 -3.69
C SER A 250 -14.53 6.34 -5.09
N SER A 251 -14.33 7.23 -6.08
CA SER A 251 -14.52 6.94 -7.49
C SER A 251 -14.10 5.50 -7.84
N PRO A 252 -14.94 4.72 -8.56
CA PRO A 252 -14.57 3.38 -9.01
C PRO A 252 -13.39 3.38 -10.00
N TRP A 253 -12.87 4.57 -10.33
CA TRP A 253 -11.74 4.78 -11.22
C TRP A 253 -10.67 5.62 -10.51
N ALA A 254 -9.84 4.95 -9.73
CA ALA A 254 -8.64 5.51 -9.12
C ALA A 254 -7.47 4.53 -9.29
N ASN A 255 -6.26 5.05 -9.46
CA ASN A 255 -5.06 4.20 -9.51
C ASN A 255 -4.80 3.54 -8.15
N GLU A 256 -5.16 4.21 -7.06
CA GLU A 256 -4.93 3.75 -5.70
C GLU A 256 -6.17 4.02 -4.83
N TYR A 257 -6.53 3.01 -4.05
CA TYR A 257 -7.56 3.04 -3.02
C TYR A 257 -6.85 2.90 -1.68
N ILE A 258 -7.06 3.89 -0.83
CA ILE A 258 -6.38 3.98 0.46
C ILE A 258 -7.44 4.10 1.55
N CYS A 259 -7.30 3.33 2.63
CA CYS A 259 -8.17 3.40 3.80
C CYS A 259 -7.35 3.25 5.08
N GLY A 260 -7.47 4.20 6.00
CA GLY A 260 -6.91 4.11 7.34
C GLY A 260 -7.69 3.15 8.24
N ASN A 261 -7.07 2.66 9.29
CA ASN A 261 -7.78 1.95 10.34
C ASN A 261 -8.62 2.88 11.24
N ASP A 262 -9.45 2.30 12.10
CA ASP A 262 -10.48 2.98 12.89
C ASP A 262 -9.94 3.83 14.05
N ARG A 263 -8.69 3.64 14.49
CA ARG A 263 -8.09 4.39 15.61
C ARG A 263 -6.56 4.25 15.65
N TYR A 264 -5.89 5.15 16.37
CA TYR A 264 -4.50 4.93 16.77
C TYR A 264 -4.39 3.76 17.75
N ILE A 265 -3.36 2.95 17.54
CA ILE A 265 -3.07 1.76 18.35
C ILE A 265 -2.01 2.12 19.39
N PRO A 266 -2.30 1.96 20.69
CA PRO A 266 -1.35 2.25 21.76
C PRO A 266 -0.21 1.25 21.80
N ILE A 267 1.03 1.76 21.81
CA ILE A 267 2.23 0.98 22.11
C ILE A 267 3.09 1.73 23.12
N LEU A 268 4.06 1.03 23.72
CA LEU A 268 5.02 1.64 24.64
C LEU A 268 6.42 1.75 23.99
N PRO A 269 7.28 2.65 24.50
CA PRO A 269 8.68 2.72 24.10
C PRO A 269 9.36 1.35 24.21
N GLY A 270 10.27 1.06 23.29
CA GLY A 270 10.93 -0.25 23.23
C GLY A 270 10.14 -1.30 22.46
N THR A 271 8.94 -0.99 21.95
CA THR A 271 8.19 -1.93 21.09
C THR A 271 8.99 -2.20 19.82
N ASN A 272 9.41 -3.46 19.65
CA ASN A 272 10.12 -3.93 18.47
C ASN A 272 9.09 -4.43 17.45
N GLY A 273 9.05 -3.82 16.27
CA GLY A 273 8.03 -4.20 15.30
C GLY A 273 8.20 -5.60 14.71
N THR A 274 9.40 -6.20 14.74
CA THR A 274 9.59 -7.62 14.36
C THR A 274 8.82 -8.59 15.26
N LYS A 275 8.25 -8.08 16.36
CA LYS A 275 7.41 -8.79 17.31
C LYS A 275 5.92 -8.57 17.09
N LEU A 276 5.51 -7.88 16.02
CA LEU A 276 4.12 -7.61 15.67
C LEU A 276 3.69 -8.40 14.43
N LYS A 277 2.45 -8.88 14.42
CA LYS A 277 1.82 -9.62 13.31
C LYS A 277 0.41 -9.08 13.05
N ILE A 278 0.09 -8.78 11.79
CA ILE A 278 -1.30 -8.55 11.35
C ILE A 278 -1.87 -9.85 10.82
N THR A 279 -3.11 -10.17 11.20
CA THR A 279 -3.91 -11.27 10.66
C THR A 279 -5.20 -10.70 10.09
N PHE A 280 -5.54 -11.01 8.84
CA PHE A 280 -6.83 -10.61 8.28
C PHE A 280 -7.92 -11.59 8.72
N ASN A 281 -9.03 -11.06 9.23
CA ASN A 281 -10.16 -11.83 9.76
C ASN A 281 -11.39 -11.74 8.87
N GLY A 282 -11.41 -10.81 7.91
CA GLY A 282 -12.56 -10.55 7.06
C GLY A 282 -12.23 -9.63 5.89
N GLY A 283 -13.04 -9.69 4.83
CA GLY A 283 -12.89 -8.88 3.64
C GLY A 283 -12.48 -9.66 2.40
N THR A 284 -12.66 -9.03 1.23
CA THR A 284 -12.31 -9.60 -0.07
C THR A 284 -11.70 -8.52 -0.94
N ILE A 285 -10.61 -8.87 -1.63
CA ILE A 285 -9.96 -8.00 -2.61
C ILE A 285 -9.37 -8.85 -3.72
N TYR A 286 -9.40 -8.36 -4.98
CA TYR A 286 -8.92 -9.14 -6.14
C TYR A 286 -9.54 -10.55 -6.21
N ASN A 287 -10.86 -10.66 -5.97
CA ASN A 287 -11.60 -11.91 -5.88
C ASN A 287 -11.06 -12.93 -4.85
N THR A 288 -10.35 -12.43 -3.85
CA THR A 288 -9.64 -13.26 -2.89
C THR A 288 -10.11 -12.97 -1.47
N ASN A 289 -10.59 -14.00 -0.77
CA ASN A 289 -11.00 -13.89 0.62
C ASN A 289 -9.76 -13.80 1.53
N LEU A 290 -9.68 -12.73 2.32
CA LEU A 290 -8.52 -12.48 3.18
C LEU A 290 -8.55 -13.29 4.49
N ALA A 291 -9.72 -13.73 4.95
CA ALA A 291 -9.90 -14.48 6.21
C ALA A 291 -9.49 -15.95 6.12
N GLN A 292 -9.57 -16.54 4.93
CA GLN A 292 -9.29 -17.97 4.72
C GLN A 292 -7.81 -18.34 4.82
N TYR A 293 -6.93 -17.35 4.92
CA TYR A 293 -5.49 -17.54 4.85
C TYR A 293 -4.80 -16.72 5.94
N ASN A 294 -4.79 -17.32 7.14
CA ASN A 294 -4.04 -16.86 8.31
C ASN A 294 -2.53 -16.93 8.06
N PHE A 295 -1.99 -16.10 7.16
CA PHE A 295 -0.57 -16.07 6.88
C PHE A 295 0.19 -15.55 8.10
N THR A 296 0.84 -16.48 8.78
CA THR A 296 1.94 -16.25 9.71
C THR A 296 3.08 -15.64 8.92
N HIS A 297 3.34 -14.35 9.15
CA HIS A 297 4.62 -13.63 9.18
C HIS A 297 4.25 -12.15 8.96
N ILE A 298 4.02 -11.41 10.05
CA ILE A 298 5.03 -10.55 10.69
C ILE A 298 5.64 -9.62 9.65
N PHE A 299 5.33 -8.34 9.80
CA PHE A 299 6.15 -7.24 9.36
C PHE A 299 7.50 -7.44 10.03
N ARG A 300 8.50 -8.01 9.34
CA ARG A 300 9.86 -7.82 9.80
C ARG A 300 10.27 -6.50 9.18
N PHE A 301 9.92 -5.41 9.86
CA PHE A 301 10.64 -4.15 9.66
C PHE A 301 12.13 -4.53 9.58
N PRO A 302 12.91 -4.17 8.54
CA PRO A 302 14.36 -4.35 8.56
C PRO A 302 14.88 -4.00 9.95
N HIS A 303 15.80 -4.83 10.44
CA HIS A 303 16.36 -4.71 11.78
C HIS A 303 16.54 -3.23 12.18
N GLY A 304 15.83 -2.77 13.22
CA GLY A 304 16.03 -1.40 13.71
C GLY A 304 14.78 -0.64 14.17
N PHE A 305 13.55 -1.05 13.83
CA PHE A 305 12.38 -0.36 14.38
C PHE A 305 12.17 -0.70 15.86
N VAL A 306 12.37 0.31 16.70
CA VAL A 306 12.08 0.31 18.13
C VAL A 306 11.36 1.62 18.43
N ALA A 307 10.13 1.52 18.94
CA ALA A 307 9.32 2.70 19.23
C ALA A 307 9.98 3.62 20.27
N LEU A 308 9.94 4.92 19.99
CA LEU A 308 10.45 5.98 20.85
C LEU A 308 9.31 6.68 21.61
N PRO A 309 9.54 7.16 22.84
CA PRO A 309 8.52 7.76 23.68
C PRO A 309 7.98 9.06 23.09
N GLY A 310 6.67 9.14 22.95
CA GLY A 310 5.97 10.29 22.39
C GLY A 310 5.92 10.34 20.87
N HIS A 311 6.43 9.34 20.16
CA HIS A 311 6.43 9.31 18.69
C HIS A 311 5.14 8.73 18.11
N SER A 312 4.85 9.10 16.87
CA SER A 312 3.79 8.52 16.04
C SER A 312 4.42 7.73 14.90
N TYR A 313 3.80 6.63 14.52
CA TYR A 313 4.23 5.81 13.39
C TYR A 313 3.05 5.47 12.51
N TRP A 314 3.28 5.38 11.20
CA TRP A 314 2.28 4.81 10.31
C TRP A 314 2.85 3.73 9.40
N ILE A 315 1.98 2.77 9.08
CA ILE A 315 2.30 1.58 8.30
C ILE A 315 1.43 1.57 7.05
N ASP A 316 2.03 1.63 5.88
CA ASP A 316 1.35 1.39 4.61
C ASP A 316 1.40 -0.11 4.29
N VAL A 317 0.22 -0.72 4.14
CA VAL A 317 0.04 -2.13 3.75
C VAL A 317 -0.61 -2.15 2.38
N ARG A 318 0.20 -2.35 1.34
CA ARG A 318 -0.24 -2.35 -0.04
C ARG A 318 -0.46 -3.76 -0.55
N LEU A 319 -1.72 -4.12 -0.80
CA LEU A 319 -2.09 -5.40 -1.39
C LEU A 319 -2.10 -5.32 -2.91
N LYS A 320 -1.37 -6.24 -3.55
CA LYS A 320 -1.30 -6.39 -5.02
C LYS A 320 -1.62 -7.83 -5.43
N PRO A 321 -2.16 -8.05 -6.63
CA PRO A 321 -2.20 -9.38 -7.21
C PRO A 321 -0.79 -9.87 -7.52
N ASN A 322 -0.54 -11.15 -7.29
CA ASN A 322 0.71 -11.80 -7.64
C ASN A 322 0.60 -12.40 -9.04
N ILE A 323 1.22 -11.75 -10.02
CA ILE A 323 1.08 -12.08 -11.44
C ILE A 323 1.91 -13.31 -11.79
N VAL A 324 1.29 -14.27 -12.48
CA VAL A 324 1.95 -15.49 -12.96
C VAL A 324 2.41 -15.30 -14.40
N TYR A 325 3.67 -15.62 -14.65
CA TYR A 325 4.33 -15.57 -15.95
C TYR A 325 4.64 -16.98 -16.45
N LEU A 326 4.52 -17.16 -17.77
CA LEU A 326 5.04 -18.30 -18.50
C LEU A 326 6.46 -17.99 -18.96
N MET A 327 7.39 -18.89 -18.67
CA MET A 327 8.81 -18.76 -19.02
C MET A 327 9.13 -19.49 -20.32
N SER A 328 10.26 -19.16 -20.96
CA SER A 328 10.70 -19.77 -22.21
C SER A 328 11.00 -21.27 -22.14
N ASP A 329 11.19 -21.83 -20.95
CA ASP A 329 11.38 -23.28 -20.70
C ASP A 329 10.04 -24.05 -20.47
N GLY A 330 8.91 -23.33 -20.47
CA GLY A 330 7.57 -23.86 -20.19
C GLY A 330 7.21 -23.98 -18.71
N SER A 331 8.08 -23.54 -17.81
CA SER A 331 7.70 -23.39 -16.40
C SER A 331 6.87 -22.13 -16.19
N VAL A 332 6.04 -22.13 -15.15
CA VAL A 332 5.33 -20.93 -14.68
C VAL A 332 5.96 -20.43 -13.39
N GLY A 333 5.92 -19.13 -13.18
CA GLY A 333 6.51 -18.49 -12.00
C GLY A 333 6.07 -17.06 -11.82
N TYR A 334 6.60 -16.41 -10.80
CA TYR A 334 6.27 -15.05 -10.42
C TYR A 334 7.44 -14.12 -10.74
N TYR A 335 7.27 -12.83 -10.49
CA TYR A 335 8.25 -11.81 -10.83
C TYR A 335 9.67 -12.13 -10.31
N GLU A 336 9.80 -12.60 -9.07
CA GLU A 336 11.08 -12.96 -8.44
C GLU A 336 11.81 -14.13 -9.13
N HIS A 337 11.10 -14.97 -9.89
CA HIS A 337 11.72 -16.04 -10.66
C HIS A 337 12.26 -15.55 -12.02
N THR A 338 11.82 -14.38 -12.46
CA THR A 338 12.21 -13.82 -13.76
C THR A 338 13.56 -13.14 -13.72
N THR A 339 14.22 -13.02 -14.87
CA THR A 339 15.42 -12.19 -15.05
C THR A 339 15.21 -10.71 -14.67
N TYR A 340 13.96 -10.24 -14.57
CA TYR A 340 13.63 -8.88 -14.14
C TYR A 340 13.54 -8.74 -12.62
N GLY A 341 13.23 -9.82 -11.89
CA GLY A 341 13.10 -9.85 -10.44
C GLY A 341 14.28 -10.47 -9.69
N GLY A 342 15.44 -10.62 -10.36
CA GLY A 342 16.65 -11.22 -9.79
C GLY A 342 16.76 -12.73 -9.92
N GLY A 343 15.76 -13.39 -10.52
CA GLY A 343 15.81 -14.80 -10.89
C GLY A 343 16.53 -15.04 -12.22
N SER A 344 16.48 -16.28 -12.70
CA SER A 344 17.21 -16.71 -13.90
C SER A 344 16.31 -17.05 -15.10
N LYS A 345 14.99 -16.98 -14.96
CA LYS A 345 14.04 -17.44 -16.00
C LYS A 345 13.61 -16.29 -16.90
N THR A 346 13.52 -16.53 -18.20
CA THR A 346 13.06 -15.50 -19.16
C THR A 346 11.55 -15.60 -19.34
N PRO A 347 10.76 -14.60 -18.90
CA PRO A 347 9.31 -14.59 -19.11
C PRO A 347 8.99 -14.24 -20.56
N ILE A 348 7.99 -14.92 -21.14
CA ILE A 348 7.56 -14.73 -22.54
C ILE A 348 6.08 -14.36 -22.67
N ALA A 349 5.27 -14.71 -21.67
CA ALA A 349 3.83 -14.47 -21.68
C ALA A 349 3.29 -14.31 -20.25
N LEU A 350 2.14 -13.66 -20.11
CA LEU A 350 1.37 -13.58 -18.88
C LEU A 350 0.32 -14.71 -18.88
N VAL A 351 0.25 -15.47 -17.79
CA VAL A 351 -0.72 -16.58 -17.67
C VAL A 351 -2.12 -16.04 -17.40
N LEU A 352 -3.06 -16.37 -18.29
CA LEU A 352 -4.47 -16.00 -18.15
C LEU A 352 -5.30 -17.09 -17.49
N SER A 353 -4.90 -18.35 -17.66
CA SER A 353 -5.57 -19.49 -17.03
C SER A 353 -4.64 -20.70 -16.95
N GLU A 354 -4.39 -21.17 -15.73
CA GLU A 354 -3.63 -22.39 -15.49
C GLU A 354 -4.39 -23.67 -15.85
N SER A 355 -5.73 -23.65 -15.73
CA SER A 355 -6.58 -24.79 -16.05
C SER A 355 -6.78 -24.95 -17.55
N LYS A 356 -6.89 -23.85 -18.30
CA LYS A 356 -6.94 -23.87 -19.77
C LYS A 356 -5.56 -23.88 -20.43
N LYS A 357 -4.49 -23.83 -19.62
CA LYS A 357 -3.11 -23.68 -20.11
C LYS A 357 -3.01 -22.56 -21.14
N MET A 358 -3.46 -21.36 -20.79
CA MET A 358 -3.58 -20.24 -21.72
C MET A 358 -2.79 -19.03 -21.21
N ALA A 359 -1.93 -18.47 -22.06
CA ALA A 359 -1.14 -17.29 -21.76
C ALA A 359 -1.12 -16.31 -22.95
N ILE A 360 -0.96 -15.02 -22.66
CA ILE A 360 -0.88 -13.94 -23.65
C ILE A 360 0.56 -13.44 -23.76
N ALA A 361 1.07 -13.31 -24.99
CA ALA A 361 2.43 -12.84 -25.23
C ALA A 361 2.69 -11.46 -24.60
N LEU A 362 3.91 -11.26 -24.11
CA LEU A 362 4.32 -9.98 -23.51
C LEU A 362 4.40 -8.83 -24.53
N LYS A 363 4.49 -9.13 -25.82
CA LYS A 363 4.64 -8.15 -26.91
C LYS A 363 3.73 -8.50 -28.08
N ASP A 364 3.43 -7.48 -28.87
CA ASP A 364 2.79 -7.66 -30.17
C ASP A 364 3.77 -8.32 -31.16
N ALA A 365 3.23 -9.01 -32.16
CA ALA A 365 4.01 -9.45 -33.30
C ALA A 365 4.57 -8.23 -34.05
N PRO A 366 5.82 -8.27 -34.53
CA PRO A 366 6.43 -7.13 -35.21
C PRO A 366 5.73 -6.85 -36.53
N GLY A 367 5.45 -5.57 -36.79
CA GLY A 367 4.73 -5.09 -37.97
C GLY A 367 3.38 -4.45 -37.61
N ASN A 368 2.84 -3.68 -38.54
CA ASN A 368 1.57 -2.97 -38.43
C ASN A 368 0.70 -3.12 -39.71
N GLU A 369 1.17 -3.90 -40.66
CA GLU A 369 0.50 -4.21 -41.92
C GLU A 369 0.32 -5.73 -42.01
N PHE A 370 -0.70 -6.21 -41.31
CA PHE A 370 -1.15 -7.60 -41.43
C PHE A 370 -2.42 -7.66 -42.24
N TRP A 371 -2.51 -8.70 -43.05
CA TRP A 371 -3.72 -9.01 -43.80
C TRP A 371 -4.37 -10.27 -43.26
N ARG A 372 -5.68 -10.35 -43.44
CA ARG A 372 -6.39 -11.63 -43.48
C ARG A 372 -6.55 -11.96 -44.96
N GLN A 373 -6.33 -13.21 -45.35
CA GLN A 373 -6.22 -13.56 -46.78
C GLN A 373 -7.42 -13.03 -47.58
N TRP A 374 -7.28 -12.78 -48.89
CA TRP A 374 -8.40 -12.42 -49.79
C TRP A 374 -9.37 -13.62 -49.96
N ASP A 375 -10.07 -13.92 -48.87
CA ASP A 375 -10.62 -15.20 -48.47
C ASP A 375 -11.58 -15.83 -49.49
N THR A 376 -11.20 -17.00 -49.98
CA THR A 376 -12.17 -18.09 -50.04
C THR A 376 -12.28 -18.81 -48.70
N TRP A 377 -11.24 -18.82 -47.86
CA TRP A 377 -11.15 -19.69 -46.68
C TRP A 377 -11.65 -19.04 -45.39
N CYS A 378 -12.44 -19.78 -44.62
CA CYS A 378 -12.92 -19.31 -43.32
C CYS A 378 -12.99 -20.42 -42.27
N ASN A 379 -13.30 -20.11 -41.01
CA ASN A 379 -13.33 -21.15 -39.96
C ASN A 379 -14.53 -22.11 -40.09
N THR A 380 -14.26 -23.41 -40.24
CA THR A 380 -15.31 -24.45 -40.30
C THR A 380 -16.16 -24.43 -39.03
N GLY A 381 -17.48 -24.33 -39.18
CA GLY A 381 -18.44 -24.39 -38.08
C GLY A 381 -18.52 -23.14 -37.19
N ALA A 382 -17.64 -22.16 -37.41
CA ALA A 382 -17.49 -20.95 -36.60
C ALA A 382 -17.69 -19.67 -37.40
N THR A 383 -18.44 -19.71 -38.51
CA THR A 383 -18.70 -18.52 -39.35
C THR A 383 -20.15 -18.07 -39.30
N GLU A 384 -21.07 -18.94 -38.91
CA GLU A 384 -22.52 -18.68 -38.95
C GLU A 384 -23.15 -18.79 -37.54
N GLN A 385 -22.37 -18.44 -36.51
CA GLN A 385 -22.80 -18.52 -35.12
C GLN A 385 -23.31 -17.16 -34.60
N PRO A 386 -24.21 -17.15 -33.59
CA PRO A 386 -24.62 -15.91 -32.93
C PRO A 386 -23.46 -15.30 -32.13
N TYR A 387 -23.52 -13.99 -31.88
CA TYR A 387 -22.47 -13.26 -31.15
C TYR A 387 -22.11 -13.88 -29.78
N GLU A 388 -23.11 -14.38 -29.06
CA GLU A 388 -22.92 -15.04 -27.77
C GLU A 388 -22.04 -16.29 -27.85
N TRP A 389 -22.13 -17.04 -28.95
CA TRP A 389 -21.29 -18.21 -29.17
C TRP A 389 -19.82 -17.79 -29.32
N TYR A 390 -19.55 -16.80 -30.18
CA TYR A 390 -18.18 -16.28 -30.36
C TYR A 390 -17.57 -15.72 -29.08
N PHE A 391 -18.41 -15.12 -28.24
CA PHE A 391 -18.00 -14.58 -26.95
C PHE A 391 -17.63 -15.66 -25.92
N ASN A 392 -17.93 -16.92 -26.20
CA ASN A 392 -17.60 -18.08 -25.38
C ASN A 392 -16.76 -19.12 -26.13
N ASP A 393 -16.26 -18.78 -27.31
CA ASP A 393 -15.42 -19.65 -28.13
C ASP A 393 -13.94 -19.49 -27.72
N TYR A 394 -13.26 -20.60 -27.47
CA TYR A 394 -11.84 -20.65 -27.06
C TYR A 394 -11.00 -21.50 -28.02
N ASN A 395 -11.40 -21.62 -29.29
CA ASN A 395 -10.75 -22.46 -30.29
C ASN A 395 -9.68 -21.75 -31.14
N GLY A 396 -9.09 -20.64 -30.67
CA GLY A 396 -8.14 -19.84 -31.45
C GLY A 396 -6.92 -20.65 -31.92
N TRP A 397 -6.49 -21.61 -31.11
CA TRP A 397 -5.44 -22.57 -31.49
C TRP A 397 -5.83 -23.37 -32.73
N ASN A 398 -6.99 -24.02 -32.72
CA ASN A 398 -7.46 -24.86 -33.81
C ASN A 398 -7.68 -24.05 -35.10
N TYR A 399 -8.23 -22.84 -34.99
CA TYR A 399 -8.37 -21.94 -36.14
C TYR A 399 -7.03 -21.51 -36.74
N THR A 400 -5.96 -21.51 -35.95
CA THR A 400 -4.61 -21.17 -36.42
C THR A 400 -3.86 -22.38 -36.98
N TRP A 401 -3.96 -23.52 -36.29
CA TRP A 401 -3.07 -24.66 -36.48
C TRP A 401 -3.71 -25.93 -37.02
N ASP A 402 -5.02 -26.14 -36.86
CA ASP A 402 -5.68 -27.35 -37.35
C ASP A 402 -6.23 -27.12 -38.77
N PRO A 403 -5.68 -27.82 -39.79
CA PRO A 403 -6.14 -27.69 -41.17
C PRO A 403 -7.62 -28.05 -41.38
N ASN A 404 -8.23 -28.83 -40.47
CA ASN A 404 -9.64 -29.22 -40.57
C ASN A 404 -10.60 -28.08 -40.24
N TYR A 405 -10.11 -27.06 -39.55
CA TYR A 405 -10.89 -25.86 -39.23
C TYR A 405 -10.87 -24.83 -40.36
N VAL A 406 -10.34 -25.18 -41.54
CA VAL A 406 -10.35 -24.33 -42.73
C VAL A 406 -11.47 -24.79 -43.70
N LYS A 407 -12.50 -23.97 -43.85
CA LYS A 407 -13.62 -24.10 -44.80
C LYS A 407 -13.20 -23.60 -46.19
N ASN A 408 -13.93 -24.04 -47.22
CA ASN A 408 -13.77 -23.64 -48.64
C ASN A 408 -12.40 -23.99 -49.27
N TRP A 409 -11.80 -25.07 -48.78
CA TRP A 409 -10.60 -25.64 -49.37
C TRP A 409 -10.86 -26.10 -50.81
N PRO A 410 -10.07 -25.68 -51.83
CA PRO A 410 -10.23 -26.17 -53.19
C PRO A 410 -10.11 -27.69 -53.25
N THR A 411 -10.96 -28.33 -54.04
CA THR A 411 -10.90 -29.79 -54.21
C THR A 411 -9.54 -30.18 -54.78
N GLY A 412 -8.85 -31.11 -54.11
CA GLY A 412 -7.57 -31.66 -54.56
C GLY A 412 -6.31 -30.92 -54.09
N THR A 413 -6.42 -29.86 -53.28
CA THR A 413 -5.24 -29.22 -52.65
C THR A 413 -4.94 -29.85 -51.28
N GLU A 414 -3.69 -29.80 -50.82
CA GLU A 414 -3.28 -30.35 -49.52
C GLU A 414 -3.68 -29.42 -48.37
N ARG A 415 -4.56 -29.88 -47.48
CA ARG A 415 -4.96 -29.11 -46.28
C ARG A 415 -3.74 -28.80 -45.42
N ARG A 416 -3.58 -27.53 -45.05
CA ARG A 416 -2.52 -27.09 -44.14
C ARG A 416 -3.01 -26.00 -43.18
N PRO A 417 -2.28 -25.75 -42.08
CA PRO A 417 -2.64 -24.73 -41.08
C PRO A 417 -2.78 -23.31 -41.65
N ARG A 418 -3.68 -22.48 -41.11
CA ARG A 418 -3.81 -21.05 -41.48
C ARG A 418 -2.50 -20.29 -41.25
N ALA A 419 -1.74 -20.63 -40.20
CA ALA A 419 -0.44 -20.03 -39.93
C ALA A 419 0.60 -20.29 -41.04
N ASN A 420 0.44 -21.35 -41.83
CA ASN A 420 1.36 -21.72 -42.91
C ASN A 420 1.02 -21.02 -44.24
N PHE A 421 -0.02 -20.19 -44.29
CA PHE A 421 -0.40 -19.47 -45.51
C PHE A 421 0.49 -18.23 -45.68
N ASP A 422 1.66 -18.41 -46.32
CA ASP A 422 2.61 -17.34 -46.66
C ASP A 422 2.80 -17.14 -48.17
N GLU A 423 2.18 -17.98 -48.99
CA GLU A 423 2.58 -18.18 -50.39
C GLU A 423 2.17 -17.06 -51.36
N TYR A 424 1.50 -16.01 -50.90
CA TYR A 424 1.05 -14.89 -51.76
C TYR A 424 1.81 -13.58 -51.52
N THR A 425 2.96 -13.61 -50.83
CA THR A 425 3.89 -12.45 -50.70
C THR A 425 4.31 -11.88 -52.06
N VAL A 426 4.17 -12.65 -53.15
CA VAL A 426 4.45 -12.22 -54.54
C VAL A 426 3.42 -11.20 -55.06
N TYR A 427 2.17 -11.22 -54.58
CA TYR A 427 1.09 -10.35 -55.09
C TYR A 427 0.82 -9.13 -54.20
N TYR A 428 1.11 -9.22 -52.90
CA TYR A 428 0.99 -8.10 -51.97
C TYR A 428 2.09 -8.15 -50.90
N PRO A 429 2.78 -7.03 -50.63
CA PRO A 429 3.70 -6.93 -49.52
C PRO A 429 2.92 -6.97 -48.20
N GLY A 430 3.16 -7.98 -47.36
CA GLY A 430 2.57 -8.10 -46.02
C GLY A 430 2.55 -9.54 -45.51
N ILE A 431 2.28 -9.73 -44.21
CA ILE A 431 2.21 -11.05 -43.57
C ILE A 431 0.77 -11.33 -43.12
N SER A 432 0.28 -12.57 -43.30
CA SER A 432 -1.00 -13.01 -42.75
C SER A 432 -1.03 -12.86 -41.23
N CYS A 433 -2.11 -12.34 -40.65
CA CYS A 433 -2.27 -12.22 -39.19
C CYS A 433 -2.19 -13.58 -38.47
N TYR A 434 -2.65 -14.67 -39.11
CA TYR A 434 -2.49 -16.04 -38.58
C TYR A 434 -1.03 -16.46 -38.55
N ARG A 435 -0.25 -16.12 -39.58
CA ARG A 435 1.19 -16.42 -39.64
C ARG A 435 1.98 -15.60 -38.64
N ALA A 436 1.69 -14.30 -38.55
CA ALA A 436 2.32 -13.39 -37.59
C ALA A 436 2.09 -13.85 -36.14
N ALA A 437 0.92 -14.40 -35.84
CA ALA A 437 0.63 -14.99 -34.54
C ALA A 437 1.32 -16.35 -34.37
N GLY A 438 1.17 -17.26 -35.34
CA GLY A 438 1.66 -18.63 -35.27
C GLY A 438 3.18 -18.75 -35.11
N TYR A 439 3.91 -17.98 -35.90
CA TYR A 439 5.37 -17.96 -35.93
C TYR A 439 5.97 -16.80 -35.13
N PHE A 440 5.20 -16.26 -34.19
CA PHE A 440 5.70 -15.21 -33.31
C PHE A 440 6.94 -15.69 -32.54
N ASN A 441 8.01 -14.90 -32.62
CA ASN A 441 9.23 -15.11 -31.85
C ASN A 441 9.21 -14.18 -30.63
N PRO A 442 9.17 -14.69 -29.39
CA PRO A 442 9.19 -13.86 -28.18
C PRO A 442 10.56 -13.21 -27.90
N GLY A 443 11.55 -13.40 -28.77
CA GLY A 443 12.92 -12.86 -28.63
C GLY A 443 13.89 -13.81 -27.92
N VAL A 444 13.45 -15.04 -27.63
CA VAL A 444 14.22 -16.10 -26.98
C VAL A 444 13.78 -17.45 -27.51
N ALA A 445 14.71 -18.40 -27.60
CA ALA A 445 14.38 -19.76 -28.01
C ALA A 445 13.45 -20.43 -26.99
N LEU A 446 12.40 -21.08 -27.49
CA LEU A 446 11.54 -21.92 -26.67
C LEU A 446 12.25 -23.25 -26.39
N THR A 447 12.28 -23.64 -25.13
CA THR A 447 13.01 -24.82 -24.65
C THR A 447 12.15 -25.63 -23.69
N GLY A 448 12.68 -26.76 -23.21
CA GLY A 448 11.99 -27.59 -22.24
C GLY A 448 10.62 -28.04 -22.74
N ARG A 449 9.56 -27.73 -21.97
CA ARG A 449 8.19 -28.13 -22.32
C ARG A 449 7.59 -27.31 -23.47
N LEU A 450 8.19 -26.17 -23.82
CA LEU A 450 7.79 -25.36 -24.96
C LEU A 450 8.65 -25.61 -26.21
N ALA A 451 9.57 -26.57 -26.19
CA ALA A 451 10.31 -26.93 -27.39
C ALA A 451 9.33 -27.39 -28.50
N GLY A 452 9.30 -26.67 -29.61
CA GLY A 452 8.36 -26.92 -30.71
C GLY A 452 6.93 -26.43 -30.47
N ALA A 453 6.66 -25.74 -29.35
CA ALA A 453 5.39 -25.07 -29.15
C ALA A 453 5.25 -23.87 -30.10
N HIS A 454 4.00 -23.58 -30.46
CA HIS A 454 3.68 -22.42 -31.28
C HIS A 454 2.82 -21.43 -30.51
N PHE A 455 2.80 -20.18 -30.96
CA PHE A 455 1.78 -19.22 -30.56
C PHE A 455 0.57 -19.32 -31.51
N TYR A 456 -0.51 -18.60 -31.26
CA TYR A 456 -1.70 -18.63 -32.10
C TYR A 456 -2.48 -17.32 -32.07
N LEU A 457 -3.39 -17.14 -33.04
CA LEU A 457 -4.27 -15.98 -33.12
C LEU A 457 -5.52 -16.23 -32.25
N PRO A 458 -5.72 -15.50 -31.14
CA PRO A 458 -6.81 -15.76 -30.19
C PRO A 458 -8.18 -15.40 -30.77
N THR A 459 -9.25 -15.97 -30.23
CA THR A 459 -10.65 -15.57 -30.46
C THR A 459 -11.05 -14.36 -29.60
N ILE A 460 -12.20 -13.74 -29.88
CA ILE A 460 -12.77 -12.75 -28.96
C ILE A 460 -13.16 -13.32 -27.58
N GLY A 461 -13.47 -14.62 -27.49
CA GLY A 461 -13.74 -15.28 -26.21
C GLY A 461 -12.50 -15.37 -25.32
N GLU A 462 -11.33 -15.58 -25.92
CA GLU A 462 -10.05 -15.59 -25.20
C GLU A 462 -9.64 -14.17 -24.76
N TRP A 463 -9.92 -13.15 -25.58
CA TRP A 463 -9.77 -11.74 -25.18
C TRP A 463 -10.74 -11.34 -24.05
N LYS A 464 -11.99 -11.81 -24.08
CA LYS A 464 -12.94 -11.66 -22.96
C LYS A 464 -12.38 -12.28 -21.68
N HIS A 465 -11.76 -13.46 -21.78
CA HIS A 465 -11.15 -14.10 -20.62
C HIS A 465 -10.03 -13.25 -20.04
N MET A 466 -9.15 -12.68 -20.88
CA MET A 466 -8.13 -11.71 -20.43
C MET A 466 -8.75 -10.54 -19.65
N ALA A 467 -9.83 -9.96 -20.18
CA ALA A 467 -10.53 -8.87 -19.52
C ALA A 467 -11.13 -9.29 -18.15
N SER A 468 -11.64 -10.53 -18.04
CA SER A 468 -12.14 -11.07 -16.75
C SER A 468 -11.04 -11.25 -15.70
N VAL A 469 -9.83 -11.63 -16.13
CA VAL A 469 -8.64 -11.76 -15.25
C VAL A 469 -8.28 -10.41 -14.66
N PHE A 470 -8.17 -9.36 -15.48
CA PHE A 470 -7.81 -8.02 -14.98
C PHE A 470 -8.92 -7.31 -14.21
N ASN A 471 -10.17 -7.70 -14.41
CA ASN A 471 -11.29 -7.21 -13.61
C ASN A 471 -11.53 -8.02 -12.33
N PHE A 472 -10.81 -9.14 -12.15
CA PHE A 472 -11.00 -10.06 -11.02
C PHE A 472 -12.47 -10.47 -10.84
N ALA A 473 -13.20 -10.60 -11.95
CA ALA A 473 -14.60 -10.99 -11.93
C ALA A 473 -15.04 -11.49 -13.32
N PRO A 474 -15.97 -12.46 -13.40
CA PRO A 474 -16.57 -12.85 -14.67
C PRO A 474 -17.22 -11.66 -15.38
N ILE A 475 -17.13 -11.65 -16.71
CA ILE A 475 -17.85 -10.67 -17.54
C ILE A 475 -19.28 -11.18 -17.74
N SER A 476 -20.25 -10.40 -17.25
CA SER A 476 -21.68 -10.72 -17.38
C SER A 476 -22.19 -10.46 -18.80
N GLY A 477 -22.95 -11.41 -19.35
CA GLY A 477 -23.55 -11.32 -20.68
C GLY A 477 -22.53 -11.23 -21.82
N THR A 478 -22.93 -10.54 -22.89
CA THR A 478 -22.14 -10.36 -24.12
C THR A 478 -22.01 -8.88 -24.46
N PRO A 479 -21.31 -8.07 -23.64
CA PRO A 479 -21.19 -6.65 -23.88
C PRO A 479 -20.26 -6.38 -25.07
N LYS A 480 -20.65 -5.45 -25.95
CA LYS A 480 -19.78 -4.97 -27.04
C LYS A 480 -18.61 -4.10 -26.55
N ARG A 481 -18.71 -3.59 -25.32
CA ARG A 481 -17.74 -2.70 -24.68
C ARG A 481 -17.56 -3.09 -23.21
N PHE A 482 -16.31 -3.16 -22.78
CA PHE A 482 -15.92 -3.53 -21.42
C PHE A 482 -14.87 -2.54 -20.89
N ILE A 483 -14.87 -2.27 -19.59
CA ILE A 483 -13.96 -1.31 -18.95
C ILE A 483 -13.29 -2.00 -17.76
N PHE A 484 -11.98 -1.82 -17.62
CA PHE A 484 -11.20 -2.30 -16.48
C PHE A 484 -10.12 -1.29 -16.09
N GLY A 485 -9.70 -1.32 -14.83
CA GLY A 485 -8.67 -0.43 -14.30
C GLY A 485 -7.34 -0.57 -15.07
N SER A 486 -6.68 0.54 -15.36
CA SER A 486 -5.47 0.53 -16.19
C SER A 486 -4.21 0.08 -15.44
N TYR A 487 -4.13 0.35 -14.12
CA TYR A 487 -2.91 0.15 -13.34
C TYR A 487 -2.41 -1.29 -13.35
N ILE A 488 -3.26 -2.25 -12.94
CA ILE A 488 -2.90 -3.66 -12.78
C ILE A 488 -2.44 -4.29 -14.10
N PRO A 489 -3.19 -4.20 -15.21
CA PRO A 489 -2.73 -4.74 -16.49
C PRO A 489 -1.43 -4.06 -16.97
N ASN A 490 -1.31 -2.74 -16.88
CA ASN A 490 -0.08 -2.04 -17.25
C ASN A 490 1.11 -2.53 -16.42
N TYR A 491 0.95 -2.67 -15.10
CA TYR A 491 1.96 -3.21 -14.20
C TYR A 491 2.33 -4.65 -14.56
N ALA A 492 1.32 -5.49 -14.83
CA ALA A 492 1.51 -6.91 -15.12
C ALA A 492 2.32 -7.15 -16.40
N PHE A 493 2.17 -6.32 -17.44
CA PHE A 493 2.99 -6.42 -18.65
C PHE A 493 4.36 -5.73 -18.49
N THR A 494 4.40 -4.51 -17.96
CA THR A 494 5.62 -3.68 -18.01
C THR A 494 6.69 -4.11 -17.01
N GLN A 495 6.32 -4.72 -15.88
CA GLN A 495 7.31 -5.15 -14.88
C GLN A 495 8.30 -6.22 -15.39
N VAL A 496 7.95 -6.93 -16.47
CA VAL A 496 8.82 -7.91 -17.15
C VAL A 496 9.16 -7.52 -18.59
N GLY A 497 9.19 -6.21 -18.89
CA GLY A 497 9.60 -5.70 -20.20
C GLY A 497 8.62 -5.95 -21.35
N GLY A 498 7.36 -6.30 -21.04
CA GLY A 498 6.26 -6.38 -21.98
C GLY A 498 5.53 -5.05 -22.18
N THR A 499 4.54 -5.06 -23.06
CA THR A 499 3.65 -3.93 -23.33
C THR A 499 2.20 -4.38 -23.19
N MET A 500 1.39 -3.62 -22.46
CA MET A 500 -0.06 -3.83 -22.41
C MET A 500 -0.64 -3.67 -23.82
N PRO A 501 -1.52 -4.58 -24.28
CA PRO A 501 -2.25 -4.39 -25.53
C PRO A 501 -2.90 -3.00 -25.63
N HIS A 502 -2.58 -2.25 -26.68
CA HIS A 502 -3.08 -0.92 -26.95
C HIS A 502 -3.22 -0.70 -28.46
N GLY A 503 -4.43 -0.38 -28.90
CA GLY A 503 -4.78 -0.26 -30.31
C GLY A 503 -5.81 -1.31 -30.72
N LEU A 504 -5.86 -1.56 -32.02
CA LEU A 504 -6.78 -2.52 -32.62
C LEU A 504 -6.06 -3.84 -32.89
N TYR A 505 -6.68 -4.97 -32.59
CA TYR A 505 -6.12 -6.30 -32.67
C TYR A 505 -6.96 -7.25 -33.51
N TYR A 506 -6.28 -7.97 -34.41
CA TYR A 506 -6.87 -9.11 -35.10
C TYR A 506 -7.22 -10.24 -34.11
N THR A 507 -8.30 -10.96 -34.43
CA THR A 507 -8.65 -12.22 -33.76
C THR A 507 -8.96 -13.30 -34.79
N SER A 508 -8.95 -14.57 -34.41
CA SER A 508 -9.38 -15.67 -35.27
C SER A 508 -10.90 -15.77 -35.42
N THR A 509 -11.70 -14.89 -34.80
CA THR A 509 -13.17 -14.94 -34.89
C THR A 509 -13.68 -14.34 -36.22
N GLU A 510 -14.14 -15.20 -37.12
CA GLU A 510 -14.68 -14.85 -38.45
C GLU A 510 -16.20 -14.94 -38.48
N VAL A 511 -16.87 -14.11 -39.28
CA VAL A 511 -18.33 -14.06 -39.38
C VAL A 511 -18.76 -14.01 -40.85
N GLY A 512 -19.75 -14.82 -41.18
CA GLY A 512 -20.28 -15.01 -42.54
C GLY A 512 -19.51 -16.03 -43.37
N SER A 513 -20.21 -16.72 -44.27
CA SER A 513 -19.63 -17.52 -45.34
C SER A 513 -19.43 -16.66 -46.58
N TRP A 514 -18.23 -16.61 -47.13
CA TRP A 514 -17.97 -15.91 -48.38
C TRP A 514 -18.24 -16.74 -49.62
N SER A 515 -18.89 -16.11 -50.58
CA SER A 515 -18.97 -16.47 -51.99
C SER A 515 -18.23 -15.39 -52.81
N PHE A 516 -17.43 -15.81 -53.81
CA PHE A 516 -16.64 -14.94 -54.68
C PHE A 516 -17.45 -13.69 -55.15
N GLY A 517 -16.94 -12.48 -54.89
CA GLY A 517 -17.33 -11.28 -55.64
C GLY A 517 -18.09 -10.14 -54.93
N GLY A 518 -18.30 -10.09 -53.61
CA GLY A 518 -19.01 -8.94 -52.99
C GLY A 518 -18.77 -8.63 -51.50
N SER A 519 -18.08 -7.50 -51.20
CA SER A 519 -17.96 -6.73 -49.93
C SER A 519 -17.53 -7.38 -48.59
N HIS A 520 -16.20 -7.51 -48.35
CA HIS A 520 -15.42 -8.07 -47.20
C HIS A 520 -16.18 -8.62 -45.96
N GLY A 521 -15.97 -9.89 -45.62
CA GLY A 521 -16.68 -10.55 -44.52
C GLY A 521 -16.40 -9.92 -43.18
N PRO A 522 -17.41 -9.76 -42.31
CA PRO A 522 -17.17 -9.25 -40.99
C PRO A 522 -16.30 -10.21 -40.18
N THR A 523 -15.35 -9.67 -39.45
CA THR A 523 -14.55 -10.36 -38.45
C THR A 523 -14.73 -9.62 -37.15
N TYR A 524 -14.81 -10.34 -36.04
CA TYR A 524 -14.83 -9.69 -34.74
C TYR A 524 -13.38 -9.42 -34.31
N ASN A 525 -13.08 -8.19 -33.98
CA ASN A 525 -11.75 -7.74 -33.59
C ASN A 525 -11.83 -7.01 -32.25
N VAL A 526 -10.69 -6.80 -31.60
CA VAL A 526 -10.64 -6.20 -30.28
C VAL A 526 -9.89 -4.87 -30.36
N SER A 527 -10.51 -3.78 -29.92
CA SER A 527 -9.77 -2.52 -29.71
C SER A 527 -9.64 -2.22 -28.23
N ILE A 528 -8.44 -1.86 -27.78
CA ILE A 528 -8.14 -1.48 -26.40
C ILE A 528 -7.50 -0.09 -26.43
N ALA A 529 -8.08 0.85 -25.69
CA ALA A 529 -7.54 2.20 -25.56
C ALA A 529 -7.88 2.78 -24.18
N PRO A 530 -7.09 3.72 -23.63
CA PRO A 530 -7.49 4.44 -22.43
C PRO A 530 -8.74 5.28 -22.71
N ASP A 531 -9.59 5.49 -21.70
CA ASP A 531 -10.81 6.31 -21.81
C ASP A 531 -10.58 7.83 -21.90
N GLY A 532 -9.33 8.25 -22.16
CA GLY A 532 -8.90 9.66 -22.12
C GLY A 532 -8.47 10.15 -20.74
N THR A 533 -8.88 9.50 -19.65
CA THR A 533 -8.42 9.83 -18.28
C THR A 533 -7.12 9.12 -17.90
N GLY A 534 -6.83 8.00 -18.57
CA GLY A 534 -5.69 7.12 -18.26
C GLY A 534 -5.91 6.20 -17.05
N LEU A 535 -7.04 6.31 -16.35
CA LEU A 535 -7.37 5.51 -15.16
C LEU A 535 -7.98 4.14 -15.50
N VAL A 536 -8.58 4.03 -16.68
CA VAL A 536 -9.16 2.77 -17.17
C VAL A 536 -8.81 2.53 -18.63
N HIS A 537 -8.84 1.26 -19.02
CA HIS A 537 -8.82 0.81 -20.40
C HIS A 537 -10.24 0.44 -20.83
N VAL A 538 -10.60 0.87 -22.04
CA VAL A 538 -11.83 0.48 -22.73
C VAL A 538 -11.47 -0.57 -23.76
N MET A 539 -12.06 -1.75 -23.61
CA MET A 539 -12.01 -2.83 -24.59
C MET A 539 -13.33 -2.88 -25.37
N GLU A 540 -13.27 -2.87 -26.69
CA GLU A 540 -14.44 -2.99 -27.56
C GLU A 540 -14.29 -4.16 -28.52
N PHE A 541 -15.38 -4.90 -28.70
CA PHE A 541 -15.48 -5.99 -29.67
C PHE A 541 -16.16 -5.46 -30.93
N LYS A 542 -15.38 -5.28 -32.00
CA LYS A 542 -15.79 -4.59 -33.22
C LYS A 542 -15.97 -5.57 -34.37
N SER A 543 -17.12 -5.52 -35.02
CA SER A 543 -17.33 -6.18 -36.32
C SER A 543 -16.76 -5.28 -37.40
N MET A 544 -15.72 -5.74 -38.11
CA MET A 544 -15.05 -4.98 -39.17
C MET A 544 -14.67 -5.90 -40.34
N GLY A 545 -14.24 -5.34 -41.47
CA GLY A 545 -13.80 -6.14 -42.62
C GLY A 545 -12.56 -7.00 -42.33
N GLN A 546 -12.22 -7.87 -43.27
CA GLN A 546 -11.09 -8.82 -43.18
C GLN A 546 -9.72 -8.12 -43.14
N ASN A 547 -9.55 -7.02 -43.87
CA ASN A 547 -8.29 -6.27 -43.94
C ASN A 547 -8.46 -4.91 -43.29
N ILE A 548 -7.71 -4.69 -42.21
CA ILE A 548 -7.83 -3.50 -41.38
C ILE A 548 -6.46 -2.84 -41.27
N SER A 549 -6.37 -1.63 -41.81
CA SER A 549 -5.14 -0.84 -41.75
C SER A 549 -4.77 -0.50 -40.30
N GLY A 550 -3.51 -0.72 -39.94
CA GLY A 550 -2.98 -0.43 -38.61
C GLY A 550 -3.43 -1.38 -37.49
N ALA A 551 -4.14 -2.47 -37.81
CA ALA A 551 -4.46 -3.50 -36.83
C ALA A 551 -3.20 -4.32 -36.50
N LEU A 552 -3.03 -4.60 -35.22
CA LEU A 552 -1.92 -5.33 -34.62
C LEU A 552 -2.28 -6.81 -34.40
N VAL A 553 -1.27 -7.62 -34.07
CA VAL A 553 -1.44 -9.02 -33.68
C VAL A 553 -0.82 -9.23 -32.32
N ARG A 554 -1.62 -9.67 -31.35
CA ARG A 554 -1.17 -10.08 -30.01
C ARG A 554 -1.33 -11.60 -29.89
N PRO A 555 -0.23 -12.37 -29.97
CA PRO A 555 -0.29 -13.83 -29.97
C PRO A 555 -0.61 -14.40 -28.58
N PHE A 556 -1.32 -15.53 -28.56
CA PHE A 556 -1.55 -16.34 -27.36
C PHE A 556 -0.79 -17.67 -27.47
N ILE A 557 -0.62 -18.40 -26.38
CA ILE A 557 0.09 -19.69 -26.35
C ILE A 557 -0.54 -20.66 -25.36
N HIS A 558 -0.57 -21.93 -25.77
CA HIS A 558 -0.84 -23.06 -24.87
C HIS A 558 0.46 -23.66 -24.33
N TYR A 559 0.47 -24.12 -23.07
CA TYR A 559 1.71 -24.52 -22.37
C TYR A 559 1.59 -25.73 -21.42
#